data_AF-A0A919BQG4-F1
#
_entry.id   AF-A0A919BQG4-F1
#
_cell.length_a   1.000
_cell.length_b   1.000
_cell.length_c   1.000
_cell.angle_alpha   90.00
_cell.angle_beta   90.00
_cell.angle_gamma   90.00
#
_symmetry.space_group_name_H-M   'P 1'
#
loop_
_entity.id
_entity.type
_entity.pdbx_description
1 polymer ?
#
loop_
_entity_poly.entity_id
_entity_poly.type
_entity_poly.pdbx_seq_one_letter_code
_entity_poly.pdbx_strand_id
1 'polypeptide(L)'
;MGSGWWGWIVPDGLWEIAKPLLPPARVRPQGGGVANIDDEAVFAAIIYVLVSGCAWRALPPCFGASKSTVHRRFLIWSRAGVWGQLHQKVLGLLDGHGLIDLSRAVLDSAHVRAKKGANLQVRAPWTEVSRVPRCTSCPTRPDCPYASDSPRPTPTTARP
;
A
#
# COMPACT_ATOMS: atom_id res chain seq x y z
N MET A 1 26.61 -14.93 6.52
CA MET A 1 26.62 -14.19 5.25
C MET A 1 25.47 -14.73 4.45
N GLY A 2 24.32 -14.06 4.54
CA GLY A 2 23.25 -14.21 3.54
C GLY A 2 23.86 -14.18 2.14
N SER A 3 23.30 -14.95 1.24
CA SER A 3 23.90 -15.36 -0.04
C SER A 3 24.38 -14.20 -0.94
N GLY A 4 24.01 -12.94 -0.67
CA GLY A 4 24.38 -11.77 -1.49
C GLY A 4 23.70 -11.75 -2.86
N TRP A 5 23.03 -12.84 -3.25
CA TRP A 5 22.32 -13.01 -4.51
C TRP A 5 21.11 -12.06 -4.63
N TRP A 6 20.59 -11.57 -3.51
CA TRP A 6 19.44 -10.66 -3.46
C TRP A 6 19.79 -9.21 -3.12
N GLY A 7 21.07 -8.83 -3.14
CA GLY A 7 21.52 -7.49 -2.69
C GLY A 7 20.88 -6.30 -3.43
N TRP A 8 20.39 -6.52 -4.66
CA TRP A 8 19.68 -5.50 -5.44
C TRP A 8 18.26 -5.20 -4.91
N ILE A 9 17.67 -6.08 -4.09
CA ILE A 9 16.31 -5.93 -3.55
C ILE A 9 16.26 -5.95 -2.02
N VAL A 10 17.11 -6.77 -1.39
CA VAL A 10 17.26 -6.84 0.07
C VAL A 10 18.58 -6.14 0.42
N PRO A 11 18.55 -5.01 1.13
CA PRO A 11 19.75 -4.36 1.61
C PRO A 11 20.63 -5.30 2.45
N ASP A 12 21.93 -5.11 2.36
CA ASP A 12 22.90 -5.91 3.11
C ASP A 12 22.60 -5.85 4.63
N GLY A 13 22.64 -7.01 5.27
CA GLY A 13 22.35 -7.15 6.70
C GLY A 13 20.86 -7.16 7.08
N LEU A 14 19.94 -6.73 6.22
CA LEU A 14 18.50 -6.78 6.53
C LEU A 14 18.04 -8.23 6.79
N TRP A 15 18.53 -9.16 5.99
CA TRP A 15 18.25 -10.58 6.18
C TRP A 15 18.75 -11.11 7.53
N GLU A 16 19.92 -10.69 7.98
CA GLU A 16 20.50 -11.14 9.26
C GLU A 16 19.67 -10.63 10.45
N ILE A 17 19.04 -9.46 10.32
CA ILE A 17 18.08 -8.94 11.31
C ILE A 17 16.77 -9.72 11.29
N ALA A 18 16.29 -10.09 10.08
CA ALA A 18 15.02 -10.78 9.89
C ALA A 18 15.06 -12.26 10.28
N LYS A 19 16.14 -12.98 9.94
CA LYS A 19 16.34 -14.41 10.18
C LYS A 19 15.98 -14.87 11.60
N PRO A 20 16.44 -14.25 12.70
CA PRO A 20 16.09 -14.69 14.05
C PRO A 20 14.64 -14.41 14.45
N LEU A 21 13.91 -13.56 13.70
CA LEU A 21 12.50 -13.27 13.95
C LEU A 21 11.57 -14.28 13.28
N LEU A 22 12.08 -15.07 12.34
CA LEU A 22 11.26 -16.00 11.58
C LEU A 22 10.79 -17.16 12.48
N PRO A 23 9.49 -17.51 12.44
CA PRO A 23 9.02 -18.68 13.14
C PRO A 23 9.68 -19.94 12.57
N PRO A 24 9.98 -20.94 13.41
CA PRO A 24 10.63 -22.16 12.97
C PRO A 24 9.81 -22.84 11.86
N ALA A 25 10.50 -23.35 10.84
CA ALA A 25 9.86 -24.06 9.77
C ALA A 25 9.07 -25.25 10.33
N ARG A 26 7.81 -25.40 9.89
CA ARG A 26 6.95 -26.47 10.39
C ARG A 26 7.48 -27.81 9.89
N VAL A 27 8.12 -28.56 10.77
CA VAL A 27 8.57 -29.93 10.50
C VAL A 27 7.34 -30.82 10.42
N ARG A 28 7.18 -31.53 9.30
CA ARG A 28 6.10 -32.52 9.17
C ARG A 28 6.51 -33.78 9.96
N PRO A 29 5.64 -34.32 10.84
CA PRO A 29 5.95 -35.53 11.60
C PRO A 29 6.27 -36.75 10.72
N GLN A 30 5.74 -36.80 9.50
CA GLN A 30 5.92 -37.93 8.59
C GLN A 30 7.28 -37.94 7.86
N GLY A 31 8.21 -37.01 8.14
CA GLY A 31 9.55 -37.01 7.54
C GLY A 31 9.61 -36.87 6.01
N GLY A 32 8.47 -36.64 5.34
CA GLY A 32 8.33 -36.61 3.88
C GLY A 32 7.87 -35.26 3.36
N GLY A 33 8.53 -34.80 2.29
CA GLY A 33 8.21 -33.59 1.54
C GLY A 33 9.43 -32.99 0.83
N VAL A 34 9.19 -32.21 -0.23
CA VAL A 34 10.24 -31.40 -0.87
C VAL A 34 10.88 -30.51 0.19
N ALA A 35 12.22 -30.38 0.16
CA ALA A 35 12.98 -29.52 1.04
C ALA A 35 12.30 -28.15 1.18
N ASN A 36 12.26 -27.60 2.40
CA ASN A 36 11.75 -26.26 2.58
C ASN A 36 12.56 -25.33 1.66
N ILE A 37 11.85 -24.59 0.81
CA ILE A 37 12.44 -23.51 0.02
C ILE A 37 13.17 -22.60 1.00
N ASP A 38 14.36 -22.15 0.59
CA ASP A 38 15.20 -21.26 1.39
C ASP A 38 14.40 -20.05 1.87
N ASP A 39 14.39 -19.84 3.19
CA ASP A 39 13.63 -18.76 3.81
C ASP A 39 14.19 -17.39 3.35
N GLU A 40 15.47 -17.31 2.98
CA GLU A 40 16.10 -16.11 2.43
C GLU A 40 15.49 -15.73 1.07
N ALA A 41 15.35 -16.71 0.16
CA ALA A 41 14.72 -16.50 -1.14
C ALA A 41 13.24 -16.12 -1.02
N VAL A 42 12.51 -16.74 -0.08
CA VAL A 42 11.12 -16.37 0.22
C VAL A 42 11.03 -14.94 0.76
N PHE A 43 11.95 -14.56 1.65
CA PHE A 43 12.00 -13.22 2.20
C PHE A 43 12.27 -12.19 1.10
N ALA A 44 13.28 -12.41 0.26
CA ALA A 44 13.58 -11.55 -0.88
C ALA A 44 12.39 -11.41 -1.85
N ALA A 45 11.70 -12.52 -2.15
CA ALA A 45 10.49 -12.50 -2.98
C ALA A 45 9.36 -11.68 -2.37
N ILE A 46 9.16 -11.75 -1.04
CA ILE A 46 8.16 -10.94 -0.35
C ILE A 46 8.54 -9.45 -0.42
N ILE A 47 9.79 -9.11 -0.10
CA ILE A 47 10.27 -7.72 -0.19
C ILE A 47 10.09 -7.17 -1.60
N TYR A 48 10.40 -7.95 -2.63
CA TYR A 48 10.16 -7.57 -4.03
C TYR A 48 8.70 -7.19 -4.29
N VAL A 49 7.75 -8.02 -3.84
CA VAL A 49 6.31 -7.75 -4.03
C VAL A 49 5.87 -6.50 -3.26
N LEU A 50 6.38 -6.31 -2.04
CA LEU A 50 6.03 -5.16 -1.21
C LEU A 50 6.60 -3.84 -1.77
N VAL A 51 7.82 -3.85 -2.28
CA VAL A 51 8.48 -2.67 -2.86
C VAL A 51 7.91 -2.31 -4.23
N SER A 52 7.71 -3.31 -5.10
CA SER A 52 7.17 -3.08 -6.45
C SER A 52 5.66 -2.84 -6.48
N GLY A 53 4.94 -3.25 -5.43
CA GLY A 53 3.47 -3.25 -5.41
C GLY A 53 2.84 -4.19 -6.44
N CYS A 54 3.61 -5.12 -7.03
CA CYS A 54 3.10 -6.01 -8.06
C CYS A 54 2.10 -7.02 -7.48
N ALA A 55 1.23 -7.56 -8.34
CA ALA A 55 0.39 -8.68 -7.92
C ALA A 55 1.25 -9.92 -7.61
N TRP A 56 0.91 -10.73 -6.61
CA TRP A 56 1.62 -11.98 -6.28
C TRP A 56 1.79 -12.94 -7.48
N ARG A 57 0.84 -12.92 -8.42
CA ARG A 57 0.92 -13.73 -9.66
C ARG A 57 1.98 -13.26 -10.66
N ALA A 58 2.44 -12.03 -10.53
CA ALA A 58 3.49 -11.42 -11.34
C ALA A 58 4.87 -11.57 -10.70
N LEU A 59 4.98 -12.36 -9.62
CA LEU A 59 6.27 -12.66 -9.01
C LEU A 59 7.18 -13.34 -10.04
N PRO A 60 8.39 -12.81 -10.28
CA PRO A 60 9.36 -13.41 -11.18
C PRO A 60 9.73 -14.85 -10.77
N PRO A 61 9.94 -15.77 -11.73
CA PRO A 61 10.32 -17.15 -11.42
C PRO A 61 11.75 -17.29 -10.86
N CYS A 62 12.58 -16.25 -10.96
CA CYS A 62 13.98 -16.27 -10.52
C CYS A 62 14.15 -16.51 -9.01
N PHE A 63 13.15 -16.23 -8.18
CA PHE A 63 13.19 -16.47 -6.74
C PHE A 63 13.09 -17.96 -6.35
N GLY A 64 12.84 -18.88 -7.30
CA GLY A 64 12.73 -20.32 -7.02
C GLY A 64 11.54 -20.71 -6.14
N ALA A 65 10.65 -19.77 -5.84
CA ALA A 65 9.49 -19.97 -4.98
C ALA A 65 8.19 -19.75 -5.76
N SER A 66 7.20 -20.63 -5.57
CA SER A 66 5.89 -20.42 -6.16
C SER A 66 5.17 -19.23 -5.53
N LYS A 67 4.38 -18.49 -6.31
CA LYS A 67 3.53 -17.38 -5.81
C LYS A 67 2.69 -17.79 -4.60
N SER A 68 2.19 -19.02 -4.58
CA SER A 68 1.33 -19.55 -3.51
C SER A 68 2.12 -19.80 -2.24
N THR A 69 3.36 -20.29 -2.37
CA THR A 69 4.28 -20.49 -1.23
C THR A 69 4.64 -19.16 -0.60
N VAL A 70 5.04 -18.18 -1.40
CA VAL A 70 5.45 -16.84 -0.94
C VAL A 70 4.29 -16.15 -0.23
N HIS A 71 3.10 -16.13 -0.83
CA HIS A 71 1.93 -15.53 -0.19
C HIS A 71 1.53 -16.24 1.11
N ARG A 72 1.60 -17.58 1.16
CA ARG A 72 1.32 -18.33 2.38
C ARG A 72 2.34 -18.00 3.49
N ARG A 73 3.63 -17.92 3.16
CA ARG A 73 4.71 -17.56 4.09
C ARG A 73 4.53 -16.14 4.61
N PHE A 74 4.21 -15.20 3.72
CA PHE A 74 3.85 -13.84 4.10
C PHE A 74 2.74 -13.82 5.15
N LEU A 75 1.64 -14.55 4.94
CA LEU A 75 0.54 -14.62 5.91
C LEU A 75 0.95 -15.24 7.26
N ILE A 76 1.78 -16.29 7.24
CA ILE A 76 2.29 -16.91 8.47
C ILE A 76 3.16 -15.93 9.25
N TRP A 77 4.09 -15.26 8.57
CA TRP A 77 4.99 -14.28 9.18
C TRP A 77 4.27 -13.03 9.66
N SER A 78 3.27 -12.57 8.91
CA SER A 78 2.39 -11.46 9.34
C SER A 78 1.62 -11.81 10.61
N ARG A 79 1.06 -13.02 10.70
CA ARG A 79 0.36 -13.49 11.93
C ARG A 79 1.31 -13.67 13.11
N ALA A 80 2.56 -14.03 12.85
CA ALA A 80 3.61 -14.11 13.88
C ALA A 80 4.18 -12.72 14.26
N GLY A 81 3.74 -11.64 13.62
CA GLY A 81 4.19 -10.28 13.93
C GLY A 81 5.61 -9.97 13.47
N VAL A 82 6.17 -10.76 12.54
CA VAL A 82 7.57 -10.63 12.05
C VAL A 82 7.83 -9.22 11.53
N TRP A 83 6.93 -8.68 10.72
CA TRP A 83 7.11 -7.36 10.08
C TRP A 83 7.15 -6.22 11.09
N GLY A 84 6.31 -6.29 12.12
CA GLY A 84 6.31 -5.29 13.19
C GLY A 84 7.60 -5.32 13.99
N GLN A 85 8.06 -6.53 14.37
CA GLN A 85 9.33 -6.70 15.08
C GLN A 85 10.53 -6.27 14.25
N LEU A 86 10.54 -6.61 12.95
CA LEU A 86 11.59 -6.21 12.02
C LEU A 86 11.65 -4.68 11.90
N HIS A 87 10.51 -4.03 11.72
CA HIS A 87 10.42 -2.57 11.64
C HIS A 87 10.97 -1.90 12.90
N GLN A 88 10.59 -2.38 14.09
CA GLN A 88 11.09 -1.86 15.37
C GLN A 88 12.60 -2.05 15.51
N LYS A 89 13.16 -3.20 15.10
CA LYS A 89 14.61 -3.42 15.13
C LYS A 89 15.36 -2.47 14.21
N VAL A 90 14.85 -2.26 12.99
CA VAL A 90 15.47 -1.34 12.03
C VAL A 90 15.42 0.10 12.56
N LEU A 91 14.29 0.53 13.13
CA LEU A 91 14.19 1.85 13.76
C LEU A 91 15.18 2.00 14.92
N GLY A 92 15.29 1.01 15.81
CA GLY A 92 16.23 1.06 16.92
C GLY A 92 17.70 1.15 16.48
N LEU A 93 18.06 0.47 15.38
CA LEU A 93 19.39 0.59 14.79
C LEU A 93 19.62 2.00 14.23
N LEU A 94 18.67 2.54 13.47
CA LEU A 94 18.79 3.88 12.89
C LEU A 94 18.86 4.97 13.96
N ASP A 95 18.07 4.85 15.02
CA ASP A 95 18.08 5.78 16.17
C ASP A 95 19.40 5.70 16.94
N GLY A 96 19.90 4.48 17.21
CA GLY A 96 21.21 4.28 17.84
C GLY A 96 22.39 4.82 17.02
N HIS A 97 22.24 4.90 15.70
CA HIS A 97 23.22 5.54 14.81
C HIS A 97 22.98 7.05 14.60
N GLY A 98 21.96 7.64 15.22
CA GLY A 98 21.60 9.05 15.07
C GLY A 98 21.16 9.43 13.66
N LEU A 99 20.69 8.45 12.88
CA LEU A 99 20.25 8.65 11.49
C LEU A 99 18.77 9.07 11.40
N ILE A 100 18.02 8.88 12.47
CA ILE A 100 16.61 9.31 12.59
C ILE A 100 16.41 10.03 13.92
N ASP A 101 15.49 10.99 13.93
CA ASP A 101 15.03 11.68 15.14
C ASP A 101 13.63 11.19 15.50
N LEU A 102 13.54 10.25 16.46
CA LEU A 102 12.27 9.71 16.92
C LEU A 102 11.43 10.70 17.73
N SER A 103 11.98 11.87 18.12
CA SER A 103 11.19 12.92 18.78
C SER A 103 10.18 13.58 17.82
N ARG A 104 10.37 13.41 16.51
CA ARG A 104 9.51 13.95 15.46
C ARG A 104 9.11 12.86 14.47
N ALA A 105 7.86 12.42 14.55
CA ALA A 105 7.28 11.48 13.59
C ALA A 105 6.14 12.13 12.81
N VAL A 106 6.18 12.04 11.48
CA VAL A 106 5.07 12.45 10.61
C VAL A 106 4.25 11.21 10.28
N LEU A 107 2.97 11.22 10.68
CA LEU A 107 2.03 10.16 10.36
C LEU A 107 1.38 10.45 8.99
N ASP A 108 1.68 9.62 7.99
CA ASP A 108 0.92 9.62 6.74
C ASP A 108 -0.21 8.57 6.84
N SER A 109 -1.41 8.93 6.38
CA SER A 109 -2.59 8.05 6.46
C SER A 109 -3.29 7.98 5.10
N ALA A 110 -3.44 6.77 4.58
CA ALA A 110 -4.23 6.51 3.39
C ALA A 110 -5.63 6.05 3.79
N HIS A 111 -6.66 6.77 3.33
CA HIS A 111 -8.06 6.38 3.55
C HIS A 111 -8.52 5.44 2.44
N VAL A 112 -8.88 4.20 2.79
CA VAL A 112 -9.47 3.25 1.85
C VAL A 112 -10.98 3.18 2.06
N ARG A 113 -11.74 3.22 0.96
CA ARG A 113 -13.21 3.13 1.01
C ARG A 113 -13.65 1.79 1.61
N ALA A 114 -14.53 1.83 2.61
CA ALA A 114 -15.07 0.63 3.22
C ALA A 114 -15.86 -0.20 2.18
N LYS A 115 -15.40 -1.42 1.89
CA LYS A 115 -16.00 -2.29 0.86
C LYS A 115 -17.34 -2.91 1.27
N LYS A 116 -17.69 -2.83 2.55
CA LYS A 116 -18.90 -3.39 3.18
C LYS A 116 -19.72 -2.35 3.97
N GLY A 117 -19.58 -1.06 3.67
CA GLY A 117 -20.52 -0.06 4.14
C GLY A 117 -21.84 -0.20 3.37
N ALA A 118 -22.98 -0.13 4.06
CA ALA A 118 -24.27 -0.01 3.37
C ALA A 118 -24.20 1.14 2.38
N ASN A 119 -24.82 0.97 1.21
CA ASN A 119 -24.94 2.00 0.17
C ASN A 119 -25.94 3.08 0.61
N LEU A 120 -25.79 3.59 1.83
CA LEU A 120 -26.31 4.88 2.21
C LEU A 120 -25.43 5.88 1.46
N GLN A 121 -25.75 6.07 0.18
CA GLN A 121 -25.65 7.38 -0.41
C GLN A 121 -26.52 8.28 0.49
N VAL A 122 -25.97 8.73 1.62
CA VAL A 122 -26.42 10.00 2.17
C VAL A 122 -26.16 10.94 1.02
N ARG A 123 -27.24 11.34 0.35
CA ARG A 123 -27.19 12.37 -0.67
C ARG A 123 -26.43 13.49 0.01
N ALA A 124 -25.22 13.78 -0.47
CA ALA A 124 -24.49 14.93 0.03
C ALA A 124 -25.52 16.08 -0.06
N PRO A 125 -25.80 16.80 1.05
CA PRO A 125 -26.61 17.99 0.94
C PRO A 125 -26.01 18.77 -0.22
N TRP A 126 -26.84 19.17 -1.17
CA TRP A 126 -26.37 20.05 -2.22
C TRP A 126 -25.70 21.21 -1.49
N THR A 127 -24.37 21.26 -1.52
CA THR A 127 -23.64 22.48 -1.21
C THR A 127 -24.20 23.45 -2.23
N GLU A 128 -24.93 24.43 -1.71
CA GLU A 128 -25.54 25.49 -2.49
C GLU A 128 -24.54 25.88 -3.58
N VAL A 129 -24.98 25.83 -4.84
CA VAL A 129 -24.12 26.22 -5.96
C VAL A 129 -23.72 27.65 -5.68
N SER A 130 -22.49 27.84 -5.22
CA SER A 130 -21.94 29.16 -4.99
C SER A 130 -21.98 29.84 -6.34
N ARG A 131 -22.69 30.98 -6.42
CA ARG A 131 -22.65 31.81 -7.64
C ARG A 131 -21.18 32.08 -7.93
N VAL A 132 -20.69 31.52 -9.03
CA VAL A 132 -19.32 31.79 -9.50
C VAL A 132 -19.21 33.31 -9.61
N PRO A 133 -18.20 33.95 -8.97
CA PRO A 133 -18.03 35.38 -9.10
C PRO A 133 -17.93 35.74 -10.58
N ARG A 134 -18.77 36.69 -11.01
CA ARG A 134 -18.66 37.27 -12.35
C ARG A 134 -17.24 37.81 -12.48
N CYS A 135 -16.51 37.38 -13.51
CA CYS A 135 -15.20 37.95 -13.82
C CYS A 135 -15.35 39.48 -13.95
N THR A 136 -14.82 40.22 -12.98
CA THR A 136 -14.83 41.68 -12.97
C THR A 136 -13.73 42.29 -13.84
N SER A 137 -12.82 41.46 -14.37
CA SER A 137 -11.62 41.88 -15.11
C SER A 137 -11.81 42.06 -16.61
N CYS A 138 -12.99 41.80 -17.18
CA CYS A 138 -13.21 41.89 -18.62
C CYS A 138 -14.32 42.89 -18.97
N PRO A 139 -14.01 44.20 -19.10
CA PRO A 139 -14.84 45.08 -19.89
C PRO A 139 -14.56 44.77 -21.38
N THR A 140 -15.59 44.32 -22.11
CA THR A 140 -15.63 44.26 -23.59
C THR A 140 -14.58 43.37 -24.27
N ARG A 141 -14.77 42.04 -24.20
CA ARG A 141 -14.29 41.13 -25.26
C ARG A 141 -15.48 40.34 -25.81
N PRO A 142 -15.83 40.47 -27.11
CA PRO A 142 -16.96 39.76 -27.71
C PRO A 142 -16.75 38.23 -27.81
N ASP A 143 -15.51 37.74 -27.70
CA ASP A 143 -15.17 36.33 -27.91
C ASP A 143 -14.84 35.57 -26.60
N CYS A 144 -15.64 35.75 -25.55
CA CYS A 144 -15.43 35.04 -24.28
C CYS A 144 -16.11 33.66 -24.29
N PRO A 145 -15.36 32.53 -24.21
CA PRO A 145 -15.93 31.18 -24.32
C PRO A 145 -16.82 30.77 -23.13
N TYR A 146 -16.87 31.58 -22.06
CA TYR A 146 -17.71 31.38 -20.88
C TYR A 146 -18.98 32.26 -20.87
N ALA A 147 -19.25 33.01 -21.94
CA ALA A 147 -20.48 33.80 -22.10
C ALA A 147 -21.65 32.91 -22.56
N SER A 148 -21.94 31.85 -21.82
CA SER A 148 -23.10 31.01 -22.08
C SER A 148 -24.27 31.44 -21.20
N ASP A 149 -25.19 32.19 -21.79
CA ASP A 149 -26.59 32.28 -21.37
C ASP A 149 -27.21 30.87 -21.50
N SER A 150 -26.98 30.03 -20.51
CA SER A 150 -27.71 28.77 -20.40
C SER A 150 -29.13 29.08 -19.92
N PRO A 151 -30.18 28.70 -20.66
CA PRO A 151 -31.55 28.88 -20.20
C PRO A 151 -31.77 28.08 -18.91
N ARG A 152 -32.41 28.70 -17.91
CA ARG A 152 -32.90 28.00 -16.71
C ARG A 152 -33.90 26.92 -17.15
N PRO A 153 -33.81 25.67 -16.66
CA PRO A 153 -34.92 24.74 -16.81
C PRO A 153 -36.11 25.27 -16.02
N THR A 154 -37.25 25.49 -16.69
CA THR A 154 -38.52 25.82 -16.03
C THR A 154 -39.08 24.56 -15.36
N PRO A 155 -39.62 24.66 -14.14
CA PRO A 155 -40.30 23.54 -13.52
C PRO A 155 -41.52 23.15 -14.36
N THR A 156 -41.59 21.88 -14.80
CA THR A 156 -42.84 21.28 -15.26
C THR A 156 -43.77 21.21 -14.05
N THR A 157 -44.73 22.11 -13.99
CA THR A 157 -45.86 21.99 -13.06
C THR A 157 -46.65 20.74 -13.46
N ALA A 158 -46.49 19.64 -12.72
CA ALA A 158 -47.52 18.62 -12.68
C ALA A 158 -48.71 19.23 -11.92
N ARG A 159 -49.81 19.46 -12.64
CA ARG A 159 -51.12 19.80 -12.06
C ARG A 159 -51.75 18.52 -11.44
N PRO A 160 -52.68 18.68 -10.49
CA PRO A 160 -53.11 17.63 -9.57
C PRO A 160 -53.86 16.48 -10.24
#